data_AF-A0A067MLZ1-F1
#
_entry.id   AF-A0A067MLZ1-F1
#
_cell.length_a   1.000
_cell.length_b   1.000
_cell.length_c   1.000
_cell.angle_alpha   90.00
_cell.angle_beta   90.00
_cell.angle_gamma   90.00
#
_symmetry.space_group_name_H-M   'P 1'
#
loop_
_entity.id
_entity.type
_entity.pdbx_description
1 polymer ?
#
loop_
_entity_poly.entity_id
_entity_poly.type
_entity_poly.pdbx_seq_one_letter_code
_entity_poly.pdbx_strand_id
1 'polypeptide(L)'
;MEPVANGLEYLHTFQPPVIHGDLRGPNILVSQFGNVYIADFGLSELKSESYDSYSTPWILAGHPRWQALEIMMAETKEEARRTAASDVFAFGRVMLELFMMRLPFFYLSQDHAVTRGVEVGEFPDRPRDETAVARGLDDTMWA
;
A
#
# COMPACT_ATOMS: atom_id res chain seq x y z
N MET A 1 -0.20 -13.17 -6.60
CA MET A 1 0.32 -11.79 -6.48
C MET A 1 0.87 -11.24 -7.78
N GLU A 2 1.42 -12.08 -8.67
CA GLU A 2 1.86 -11.68 -10.00
C GLU A 2 0.86 -10.80 -10.78
N PRO A 3 -0.47 -11.06 -10.83
CA PRO A 3 -1.40 -10.16 -11.53
C PRO A 3 -1.45 -8.74 -10.96
N VAL A 4 -1.30 -8.59 -9.64
CA VAL A 4 -1.30 -7.27 -8.98
C VAL A 4 0.02 -6.55 -9.27
N ALA A 5 1.15 -7.26 -9.23
CA ALA A 5 2.46 -6.70 -9.59
C ALA A 5 2.47 -6.22 -11.05
N ASN A 6 1.98 -7.05 -11.99
CA ASN A 6 1.89 -6.71 -13.40
C ASN A 6 0.93 -5.53 -13.65
N GLY A 7 -0.18 -5.47 -12.90
CA GLY A 7 -1.11 -4.34 -12.97
C GLY A 7 -0.47 -3.04 -12.50
N LEU A 8 0.30 -3.09 -11.41
CA LEU A 8 1.00 -1.92 -10.88
C LEU A 8 2.14 -1.46 -11.80
N GLU A 9 2.94 -2.41 -12.31
CA GLU A 9 3.95 -2.16 -13.34
C GLU A 9 3.33 -1.50 -14.57
N TYR A 10 2.19 -2.02 -15.05
CA TYR A 10 1.47 -1.43 -16.18
C TYR A 10 1.13 0.04 -15.92
N LEU A 11 0.56 0.39 -14.75
CA LEU A 11 0.26 1.78 -14.38
C LEU A 11 1.53 2.65 -14.38
N HIS A 12 2.64 2.12 -13.87
CA HIS A 12 3.91 2.85 -13.77
C HIS A 12 4.63 3.02 -15.12
N THR A 13 4.30 2.23 -16.14
CA THR A 13 4.88 2.36 -17.50
C THR A 13 4.28 3.50 -18.34
N PHE A 14 3.19 4.12 -17.89
CA PHE A 14 2.60 5.26 -18.61
C PHE A 14 3.56 6.45 -18.64
N GLN A 15 3.42 7.31 -19.65
CA GLN A 15 4.18 8.55 -19.76
C GLN A 15 3.22 9.75 -19.79
N PRO A 16 3.03 10.46 -18.66
CA PRO A 16 3.64 10.23 -17.34
C PRO A 16 3.04 9.04 -16.57
N PRO A 17 3.75 8.49 -15.56
CA PRO A 17 3.28 7.34 -14.77
C PRO A 17 1.95 7.63 -14.07
N VAL A 18 1.10 6.62 -13.97
CA VAL A 18 -0.11 6.66 -13.13
C VAL A 18 0.24 6.09 -11.76
N ILE A 19 0.10 6.90 -10.70
CA ILE A 19 0.31 6.45 -9.33
C ILE A 19 -1.05 6.08 -8.74
N HIS A 20 -1.19 4.86 -8.23
CA HIS A 20 -2.47 4.38 -7.68
C HIS A 20 -2.83 5.12 -6.39
N GLY A 21 -1.89 5.15 -5.44
CA GLY A 21 -1.92 5.99 -4.26
C GLY A 21 -2.72 5.48 -3.06
N ASP A 22 -3.58 4.47 -3.25
CA ASP A 22 -4.28 3.76 -2.16
C ASP A 22 -4.33 2.24 -2.42
N LEU A 23 -3.20 1.62 -2.78
CA LEU A 23 -3.18 0.18 -3.02
C LEU A 23 -3.31 -0.58 -1.68
N ARG A 24 -4.38 -1.37 -1.53
CA ARG A 24 -4.67 -2.16 -0.33
C ARG A 24 -5.55 -3.35 -0.65
N GLY A 25 -5.63 -4.34 0.26
CA GLY A 25 -6.44 -5.54 0.07
C GLY A 25 -7.88 -5.27 -0.42
N PRO A 26 -8.63 -4.34 0.19
CA PRO A 26 -9.98 -3.97 -0.26
C PRO A 26 -10.06 -3.43 -1.71
N ASN A 27 -8.97 -2.91 -2.23
CA ASN A 27 -8.87 -2.32 -3.57
C ASN A 27 -8.34 -3.33 -4.60
N ILE A 28 -8.26 -4.61 -4.24
CA ILE A 28 -7.91 -5.71 -5.13
C ILE A 28 -9.13 -6.63 -5.25
N LEU A 29 -9.75 -6.62 -6.42
CA LEU A 29 -10.96 -7.37 -6.70
C LEU A 29 -10.64 -8.67 -7.41
N VAL A 30 -11.38 -9.73 -7.08
CA VAL A 30 -11.28 -11.03 -7.74
C VAL A 30 -12.63 -11.35 -8.37
N SER A 31 -12.67 -11.59 -9.67
CA SER A 31 -13.90 -11.98 -10.35
C SER A 31 -14.27 -13.45 -10.08
N GLN A 32 -15.49 -13.84 -10.43
CA GLN A 32 -15.93 -15.24 -10.36
C GLN A 32 -15.09 -16.20 -11.21
N PHE A 33 -14.31 -15.69 -12.16
CA PHE A 33 -13.42 -16.47 -13.02
C PHE A 33 -11.98 -16.52 -12.47
N GLY A 34 -11.72 -15.95 -11.30
CA GLY A 34 -10.39 -15.90 -10.69
C GLY A 34 -9.47 -14.81 -11.25
N ASN A 35 -9.99 -13.90 -12.10
CA ASN A 35 -9.22 -12.77 -12.60
C ASN A 35 -9.07 -11.72 -11.50
N VAL A 36 -7.88 -11.14 -11.37
CA VAL A 36 -7.54 -10.13 -10.37
C VAL A 36 -7.50 -8.75 -11.01
N TYR A 37 -8.09 -7.75 -10.35
CA TYR A 37 -8.16 -6.37 -10.81
C TYR A 37 -7.76 -5.41 -9.69
N ILE A 38 -6.96 -4.39 -10.04
CA ILE A 38 -6.73 -3.23 -9.18
C ILE A 38 -7.91 -2.26 -9.37
N ALA A 39 -8.48 -1.77 -8.28
CA ALA A 39 -9.67 -0.93 -8.26
C ALA A 39 -9.49 0.28 -7.33
N ASP A 40 -10.45 1.21 -7.38
CA ASP A 40 -10.47 2.45 -6.59
C ASP A 40 -9.29 3.41 -6.86
N PHE A 41 -9.40 4.12 -7.98
CA PHE A 41 -8.45 5.13 -8.43
C PHE A 41 -8.79 6.54 -7.88
N GLY A 42 -9.59 6.64 -6.81
CA GLY A 42 -10.02 7.93 -6.25
C GLY A 42 -8.87 8.78 -5.70
N LEU A 43 -7.75 8.14 -5.35
CA LEU A 43 -6.53 8.78 -4.88
C LEU A 43 -5.38 8.69 -5.90
N SER A 44 -5.69 8.36 -7.14
CA SER A 44 -4.68 8.23 -8.18
C SER A 44 -4.25 9.58 -8.73
N GLU A 45 -2.94 9.76 -8.87
CA GLU A 45 -2.38 10.97 -9.46
C GLU A 45 -2.39 10.82 -10.99
N LEU A 46 -3.22 11.63 -11.66
CA LEU A 46 -3.27 11.73 -13.11
C LEU A 46 -2.67 13.08 -13.52
N LYS A 47 -1.50 13.05 -14.14
CA LYS A 47 -0.70 14.27 -14.39
C LYS A 47 -1.30 15.27 -15.41
N SER A 48 -2.51 15.04 -15.94
CA SER A 48 -3.26 16.10 -16.63
C SER A 48 -3.63 17.25 -15.68
N GLU A 49 -3.53 17.03 -14.37
CA GLU A 49 -3.80 17.99 -13.32
C GLU A 49 -2.49 18.45 -12.68
N SER A 50 -2.37 19.74 -12.37
CA SER A 50 -1.24 20.23 -11.57
C SER A 50 -1.33 19.62 -10.17
N TYR A 51 -0.22 19.17 -9.59
CA TYR A 51 -0.22 18.64 -8.22
C TYR A 51 -0.81 19.64 -7.20
N ASP A 52 -0.57 20.93 -7.41
CA ASP A 52 -1.13 22.02 -6.60
C ASP A 52 -2.66 22.16 -6.70
N SER A 53 -3.28 21.52 -7.69
CA SER A 53 -4.74 21.50 -7.85
C SER A 53 -5.43 20.48 -6.94
N TYR A 54 -4.68 19.53 -6.37
CA TYR A 54 -5.23 18.58 -5.41
C TYR A 54 -5.53 19.25 -4.06
N SER A 55 -6.70 18.92 -3.52
CA SER A 55 -7.11 19.41 -2.20
C SER A 55 -6.23 18.84 -1.09
N THR A 56 -6.05 19.58 0.00
CA THR A 56 -5.31 19.09 1.19
C THR A 56 -5.85 17.75 1.71
N PRO A 57 -7.17 17.50 1.80
CA PRO A 57 -7.70 16.20 2.17
C PRO A 57 -7.26 15.06 1.24
N TRP A 58 -7.17 15.30 -0.08
CA TRP A 58 -6.71 14.30 -1.04
C TRP A 58 -5.22 13.97 -0.85
N ILE A 59 -4.41 15.00 -0.60
CA ILE A 59 -2.96 14.84 -0.36
C ILE A 59 -2.73 13.99 0.90
N LEU A 60 -3.46 14.28 1.98
CA LEU A 60 -3.32 13.58 3.26
C LEU A 60 -4.12 12.26 3.35
N ALA A 61 -4.89 11.92 2.32
CA ALA A 61 -5.68 10.69 2.30
C ALA A 61 -4.80 9.42 2.21
N GLY A 62 -5.42 8.27 2.40
CA GLY A 62 -4.75 6.98 2.42
C GLY A 62 -5.02 6.26 3.75
N HIS A 63 -4.70 4.97 3.76
CA HIS A 63 -4.97 4.14 4.92
C HIS A 63 -3.66 3.75 5.64
N PRO A 64 -3.48 4.08 6.93
CA PRO A 64 -2.18 4.00 7.62
C PRO A 64 -1.59 2.59 7.77
N ARG A 65 -2.35 1.53 7.47
CA ARG A 65 -1.87 0.14 7.52
C ARG A 65 -1.07 -0.26 6.28
N TRP A 66 -1.33 0.41 5.15
CA TRP A 66 -0.67 0.18 3.86
C TRP A 66 0.15 1.38 3.40
N GLN A 67 -0.17 2.59 3.90
CA GLN A 67 0.48 3.83 3.50
C GLN A 67 1.98 3.82 3.81
N ALA A 68 2.75 4.38 2.87
CA ALA A 68 4.20 4.44 2.97
C ALA A 68 4.66 5.46 4.02
N LEU A 69 5.81 5.16 4.64
CA LEU A 69 6.33 5.93 5.78
C LEU A 69 6.64 7.38 5.40
N GLU A 70 7.23 7.56 4.22
CA GLU A 70 7.58 8.88 3.67
C GLU A 70 6.35 9.76 3.49
N ILE A 71 5.18 9.16 3.23
CA ILE A 71 3.91 9.90 3.10
C ILE A 71 3.32 10.17 4.48
N MET A 72 3.37 9.20 5.40
CA MET A 72 2.85 9.36 6.76
C MET A 72 3.62 10.38 7.59
N MET A 73 4.94 10.49 7.37
CA MET A 73 5.85 11.38 8.10
C MET A 73 6.09 12.71 7.38
N ALA A 74 5.39 12.97 6.27
CA ALA A 74 5.57 14.18 5.49
C ALA A 74 5.17 15.44 6.28
N GLU A 75 6.02 16.46 6.27
CA GLU A 75 5.74 17.75 6.88
C GLU A 75 5.23 18.76 5.84
N THR A 76 5.53 18.52 4.56
CA THR A 76 5.10 19.35 3.44
C THR A 76 4.23 18.59 2.45
N LYS A 77 3.46 19.34 1.64
CA LYS A 77 2.67 18.75 0.54
C LYS A 77 3.53 18.02 -0.47
N GLU A 78 4.74 18.51 -0.73
CA GLU A 78 5.65 17.89 -1.70
C GLU A 78 6.19 16.56 -1.16
N GLU A 79 6.51 16.48 0.14
CA GLU A 79 6.91 15.23 0.79
C GLU A 79 5.77 14.21 0.84
N ALA A 80 4.52 14.69 1.03
CA ALA A 80 3.33 13.84 1.02
C ALA A 80 2.92 13.35 -0.38
N ARG A 81 3.69 13.71 -1.42
CA ARG A 81 3.37 13.34 -2.79
C ARG A 81 3.57 11.85 -3.01
N ARG A 82 2.53 11.21 -3.52
CA ARG A 82 2.55 9.79 -3.84
C ARG A 82 3.46 9.52 -5.04
N THR A 83 4.17 8.40 -4.98
CA THR A 83 5.12 7.98 -5.99
C THR A 83 4.95 6.50 -6.35
N ALA A 84 5.58 6.08 -7.43
CA ALA A 84 5.66 4.66 -7.77
C ALA A 84 6.30 3.83 -6.64
N ALA A 85 7.26 4.41 -5.90
CA ALA A 85 7.86 3.76 -4.73
C ALA A 85 6.86 3.59 -3.58
N SER A 86 6.00 4.58 -3.35
CA SER A 86 4.94 4.48 -2.32
C SER A 86 3.90 3.41 -2.66
N ASP A 87 3.59 3.23 -3.95
CA ASP A 87 2.74 2.14 -4.44
C ASP A 87 3.39 0.76 -4.21
N VAL A 88 4.70 0.65 -4.46
CA VAL A 88 5.48 -0.59 -4.20
C VAL A 88 5.54 -0.92 -2.71
N PHE A 89 5.67 0.09 -1.84
CA PHE A 89 5.57 -0.11 -0.39
C PHE A 89 4.20 -0.66 0.00
N ALA A 90 3.13 -0.04 -0.49
CA ALA A 90 1.76 -0.48 -0.24
C ALA A 90 1.50 -1.90 -0.76
N PHE A 91 2.07 -2.26 -1.92
CA PHE A 91 2.06 -3.63 -2.44
C PHE A 91 2.73 -4.62 -1.47
N GLY A 92 3.86 -4.26 -0.86
CA GLY A 92 4.48 -5.07 0.19
C GLY A 92 3.56 -5.30 1.40
N ARG A 93 2.78 -4.29 1.79
CA ARG A 93 1.77 -4.40 2.86
C ARG A 93 0.60 -5.30 2.48
N VAL A 94 0.19 -5.30 1.21
CA VAL A 94 -0.81 -6.26 0.68
C VAL A 94 -0.26 -7.69 0.70
N MET A 95 0.99 -7.90 0.28
CA MET A 95 1.61 -9.24 0.35
C MET A 95 1.61 -9.76 1.79
N LEU A 96 2.01 -8.90 2.73
CA LEU A 96 2.00 -9.22 4.14
C LEU A 96 0.61 -9.60 4.67
N GLU A 97 -0.42 -8.84 4.29
CA GLU A 97 -1.82 -9.13 4.61
C GLU A 97 -2.25 -10.53 4.14
N LEU A 98 -1.88 -10.89 2.90
CA LEU A 98 -2.23 -12.18 2.30
C LEU A 98 -1.53 -13.36 2.96
N PHE A 99 -0.24 -13.23 3.26
CA PHE A 99 0.48 -14.32 3.89
C PHE A 99 0.01 -14.55 5.33
N MET A 100 -0.30 -13.47 6.07
CA MET A 100 -0.83 -13.55 7.43
C MET A 100 -2.31 -13.91 7.51
N MET A 101 -3.07 -13.71 6.42
CA MET A 101 -4.54 -13.74 6.44
C MET A 101 -5.14 -12.79 7.51
N ARG A 102 -4.45 -11.68 7.77
CA ARG A 102 -4.80 -10.66 8.77
C ARG A 102 -4.32 -9.30 8.28
N LEU A 103 -5.00 -8.24 8.73
CA LEU A 103 -4.57 -6.87 8.41
C LEU A 103 -3.15 -6.60 8.93
N PRO A 104 -2.36 -5.76 8.22
CA PRO A 104 -1.15 -5.20 8.81
C PRO A 104 -1.50 -4.49 10.12
N PHE A 105 -0.70 -4.73 11.17
CA PHE A 105 -0.98 -4.27 12.53
C PHE A 105 -2.33 -4.77 13.11
N PHE A 106 -2.73 -6.03 12.85
CA PHE A 106 -4.01 -6.59 13.33
C PHE A 106 -4.22 -6.50 14.85
N TYR A 107 -3.14 -6.39 15.63
CA TYR A 107 -3.17 -6.23 17.09
C TYR A 107 -3.51 -4.79 17.54
N LEU A 108 -3.42 -3.81 16.63
CA LEU A 108 -3.86 -2.44 16.86
C LEU A 108 -5.28 -2.29 16.30
N SER A 109 -6.25 -2.05 17.19
CA SER A 109 -7.66 -1.93 16.82
C SER A 109 -8.02 -0.59 16.17
N GLN A 110 -7.19 0.44 16.35
CA GLN A 110 -7.47 1.80 15.89
C GLN A 110 -6.39 2.28 14.93
N ASP A 111 -6.80 2.92 13.83
CA ASP A 111 -5.87 3.39 12.81
C ASP A 111 -4.94 4.50 13.31
N HIS A 112 -5.40 5.35 14.24
CA HIS A 112 -4.53 6.34 14.88
C HIS A 112 -3.41 5.71 15.72
N ALA A 113 -3.64 4.51 16.27
CA ALA A 113 -2.60 3.78 17.00
C ALA A 113 -1.56 3.22 16.03
N VAL A 114 -1.98 2.81 14.82
CA VAL A 114 -1.08 2.41 13.74
C VAL A 114 -0.19 3.59 13.34
N THR A 115 -0.77 4.77 13.10
CA THR A 115 0.00 5.97 12.76
C THR A 115 1.05 6.28 13.82
N ARG A 116 0.67 6.30 15.10
CA ARG A 116 1.62 6.56 16.20
C ARG A 116 2.71 5.50 16.32
N GLY A 117 2.36 4.22 16.18
CA GLY A 117 3.34 3.13 16.22
C GLY A 117 4.38 3.29 15.12
N VAL A 118 3.91 3.57 13.90
CA VAL A 118 4.77 3.84 12.75
C VAL A 118 5.68 5.06 12.98
N GLU A 119 5.17 6.14 13.54
CA GLU A 119 5.95 7.35 13.87
C GLU A 119 7.13 7.06 14.82
N VAL A 120 6.97 6.10 15.74
CA VAL A 120 8.04 5.70 16.67
C VAL A 120 8.89 4.53 16.14
N GLY A 121 8.72 4.17 14.87
CA GLY A 121 9.52 3.14 14.20
C GLY A 121 9.00 1.71 14.34
N GLU A 122 7.73 1.52 14.72
CA GLU A 122 7.12 0.19 14.72
C GLU A 122 6.75 -0.26 13.30
N PHE A 123 7.03 -1.52 13.03
CA PHE A 123 6.59 -2.23 11.83
C PHE A 123 5.68 -3.38 12.25
N PRO A 124 4.83 -3.91 11.35
CA PRO A 124 4.06 -5.10 11.67
C PRO A 124 4.99 -6.22 12.08
N ASP A 125 4.55 -6.99 13.07
CA ASP A 125 5.27 -8.18 13.50
C ASP A 125 5.60 -9.09 12.31
N ARG A 126 6.86 -9.53 12.27
CA ARG A 126 7.29 -10.58 11.35
C ARG A 126 6.46 -11.83 11.65
N PRO A 127 5.71 -12.38 10.69
CA PRO A 127 4.87 -13.55 10.94
C PRO A 127 5.76 -14.75 11.25
N ARG A 128 5.63 -15.30 12.47
CA ARG A 128 6.30 -16.54 12.90
C ARG A 128 5.34 -17.72 13.00
N ASP A 129 4.09 -17.51 12.63
CA ASP A 129 3.08 -18.57 12.66
C ASP A 129 3.37 -19.59 11.56
N GLU A 130 3.15 -20.87 11.86
CA GLU A 130 3.41 -21.98 10.94
C GLU A 130 2.66 -21.83 9.62
N THR A 131 1.48 -21.18 9.62
CA THR A 131 0.68 -21.01 8.40
C THR A 131 1.24 -19.94 7.47
N ALA A 132 1.80 -18.84 7.97
CA ALA A 132 2.50 -17.84 7.16
C ALA A 132 3.81 -18.40 6.60
N VAL A 133 4.57 -19.15 7.40
CA VAL A 133 5.79 -19.85 6.96
C VAL A 133 5.46 -20.85 5.85
N ALA A 134 4.40 -21.67 6.02
CA ALA A 134 3.96 -22.61 5.00
C ALA A 134 3.51 -21.95 3.69
N ARG A 135 3.16 -20.65 3.72
CA ARG A 135 2.83 -19.86 2.52
C ARG A 135 4.04 -19.16 1.90
N GLY A 136 5.24 -19.30 2.48
CA GLY A 136 6.49 -18.77 1.92
C GLY A 136 7.05 -17.54 2.64
N LEU A 137 6.49 -17.10 3.78
CA LEU A 137 7.05 -16.04 4.62
C LEU A 137 8.14 -16.57 5.59
N ASP A 138 9.04 -17.42 5.09
CA ASP A 138 10.14 -18.01 5.87
C ASP A 138 11.36 -17.07 5.97
N ASP A 139 12.44 -17.51 6.63
CA ASP A 139 13.69 -16.74 6.77
C ASP A 139 14.34 -16.38 5.42
N THR A 140 14.10 -17.13 4.36
CA THR A 140 14.71 -16.88 3.05
C THR A 140 14.12 -15.67 2.36
N MET A 141 12.85 -15.33 2.62
CA MET A 141 12.21 -14.12 2.09
C MET A 141 12.72 -12.83 2.76
N TRP A 142 13.29 -12.94 3.97
CA TRP A 142 13.77 -11.80 4.77
C TRP A 142 15.31 -11.68 4.84
N ALA A 143 16.04 -12.61 4.22
CA ALA A 143 17.50 -12.67 4.25
C ALA A 143 18.17 -11.71 3.24
#